data_AF-A0A1I5U1S9-F1
#
_entry.id   AF-A0A1I5U1S9-F1
#
_cell.length_a   1.000
_cell.length_b   1.000
_cell.length_c   1.000
_cell.angle_alpha   90.00
_cell.angle_beta   90.00
_cell.angle_gamma   90.00
#
_symmetry.space_group_name_H-M   'P 1'
#
loop_
_entity.id
_entity.type
_entity.pdbx_description
1 polymer ?
#
loop_
_entity_poly.entity_id
_entity_poly.type
_entity_poly.pdbx_seq_one_letter_code
_entity_poly.pdbx_strand_id
1 'polypeptide(L)'
;MKKIYFLLFALVLFGCVNSHAQSPLDSITNPKDKEKATALTQTIKEQKESLADMEDKLEELKTTADKKANDAKISTEANKQAAANLSEDAADKKKAKRAKRAAKDAVGDAKDARLALNDVKDMEKDIESMKSKIASNEKKLDKLMKRSLASKN
;
A
#
# COMPACT_ATOMS: atom_id res chain seq x y z
N MET A 1 -21.80 -15.57 -30.06
CA MET A 1 -21.54 -16.60 -29.03
C MET A 1 -20.08 -16.66 -28.54
N LYS A 2 -19.33 -15.55 -28.56
CA LYS A 2 -17.92 -15.51 -28.09
C LYS A 2 -17.73 -14.76 -26.75
N LYS A 3 -18.77 -14.09 -26.25
CA LYS A 3 -18.73 -13.26 -25.03
C LYS A 3 -19.09 -14.03 -23.75
N ILE A 4 -19.67 -15.23 -23.88
CA ILE A 4 -20.00 -16.11 -22.74
C ILE A 4 -18.77 -16.87 -22.22
N TYR A 5 -17.84 -17.22 -23.11
CA TYR A 5 -16.59 -17.89 -22.72
C TYR A 5 -15.62 -16.99 -21.95
N PHE A 6 -15.71 -15.67 -22.12
CA PHE A 6 -14.86 -14.72 -21.38
C PHE A 6 -15.31 -14.55 -19.91
N LEU A 7 -16.59 -14.81 -19.61
CA LEU A 7 -17.14 -14.77 -18.26
C LEU A 7 -16.93 -16.09 -17.48
N LEU A 8 -16.79 -17.22 -18.19
CA LEU A 8 -16.48 -18.52 -17.59
C LEU A 8 -14.98 -18.70 -17.26
N PHE A 9 -14.08 -17.98 -17.92
CA PHE A 9 -12.64 -18.06 -17.64
C PHE A 9 -12.23 -17.24 -16.40
N ALA A 10 -13.02 -16.22 -16.02
CA ALA A 10 -12.76 -15.40 -14.84
C ALA A 10 -13.14 -16.08 -13.51
N LEU A 11 -13.98 -17.13 -13.54
CA LEU A 11 -14.49 -17.76 -12.32
C LEU A 11 -13.62 -18.91 -11.78
N VAL A 12 -12.66 -19.42 -12.57
CA VAL A 12 -11.83 -20.59 -12.19
C VAL A 12 -10.55 -20.18 -11.45
N LEU A 13 -10.16 -18.90 -11.46
CA LEU A 13 -8.94 -18.43 -10.77
C LEU A 13 -9.15 -18.04 -9.30
N PHE A 14 -10.37 -18.15 -8.76
CA PHE A 14 -10.67 -17.85 -7.35
C PHE A 14 -10.84 -19.10 -6.46
N GLY A 15 -10.59 -20.30 -7.01
CA GLY A 15 -11.03 -21.57 -6.41
C GLY A 15 -10.00 -22.37 -5.61
N CYS A 16 -8.84 -21.84 -5.22
CA CYS A 16 -7.83 -22.63 -4.51
C CYS A 16 -7.07 -21.83 -3.45
N VAL A 17 -7.68 -21.59 -2.28
CA VAL A 17 -6.99 -21.51 -0.99
C VAL A 17 -8.02 -21.54 0.15
N ASN A 18 -8.63 -22.69 0.39
CA ASN A 18 -9.16 -23.01 1.72
C ASN A 18 -8.56 -24.34 2.15
N SER A 19 -7.23 -24.34 2.33
CA SER A 19 -6.61 -25.31 3.23
C SER A 19 -7.11 -24.96 4.63
N HIS A 20 -8.18 -25.63 5.06
CA HIS A 20 -8.57 -25.67 6.46
C HIS A 20 -7.40 -26.34 7.20
N ALA A 21 -6.47 -25.51 7.68
CA ALA A 21 -5.43 -25.92 8.58
C ALA A 21 -6.11 -26.42 9.86
N GLN A 22 -6.13 -27.73 10.08
CA GLN A 22 -6.37 -28.29 11.41
C GLN A 22 -5.48 -27.54 12.39
N SER A 23 -6.06 -27.06 13.50
CA SER A 23 -5.39 -26.29 14.54
C SER A 23 -4.04 -26.90 14.90
N PRO A 24 -2.91 -26.31 14.43
CA PRO A 24 -1.56 -26.82 14.67
C PRO A 24 -1.20 -27.12 16.12
N LEU A 25 -1.85 -26.39 17.02
CA LEU A 25 -1.50 -26.26 18.42
C LEU A 25 -1.72 -27.56 19.20
N ASP A 26 -2.65 -28.40 18.78
CA ASP A 26 -2.96 -29.66 19.49
C ASP A 26 -1.91 -30.74 19.22
N SER A 27 -1.07 -30.57 18.18
CA SER A 27 0.02 -31.49 17.88
C SER A 27 1.26 -31.28 18.76
N ILE A 28 1.36 -30.15 19.45
CA ILE A 28 2.50 -29.80 20.30
C ILE A 28 2.32 -30.38 21.71
N THR A 29 3.15 -31.35 22.06
CA THR A 29 3.10 -32.04 23.36
C THR A 29 3.90 -31.34 24.45
N ASN A 30 4.95 -30.58 24.10
CA ASN A 30 5.74 -29.86 25.08
C ASN A 30 5.01 -28.56 25.49
N PRO A 31 4.66 -28.38 26.78
CA PRO A 31 3.89 -27.22 27.24
C PRO A 31 4.59 -25.88 26.97
N LYS A 32 5.93 -25.82 27.06
CA LYS A 32 6.70 -24.60 26.75
C LYS A 32 6.65 -24.24 25.26
N ASP A 33 6.61 -25.25 24.39
CA ASP A 33 6.51 -25.04 22.95
C ASP A 33 5.08 -24.67 22.55
N LYS A 34 4.08 -25.22 23.26
CA LYS A 34 2.67 -24.87 23.08
C LYS A 34 2.42 -23.41 23.43
N GLU A 35 2.93 -22.95 24.58
CA GLU A 35 2.85 -21.54 25.00
C GLU A 35 3.48 -20.60 23.96
N LYS A 36 4.70 -20.92 23.50
CA LYS A 36 5.38 -20.14 22.46
C LYS A 36 4.62 -20.13 21.13
N ALA A 37 4.05 -21.26 20.73
CA ALA A 37 3.25 -21.36 19.52
C ALA A 37 1.97 -20.53 19.62
N THR A 38 1.30 -20.53 20.78
CA THR A 38 0.11 -19.70 21.03
C THR A 38 0.47 -18.21 20.95
N ALA A 39 1.53 -17.79 21.62
CA ALA A 39 1.99 -16.39 21.59
C ALA A 39 2.36 -15.94 20.16
N LEU A 40 3.08 -16.78 19.40
CA LEU A 40 3.40 -16.50 17.99
C LEU A 40 2.15 -16.43 17.12
N THR A 41 1.18 -17.33 17.33
CA THR A 41 -0.09 -17.32 16.58
C THR A 41 -0.85 -16.01 16.82
N GLN A 42 -0.94 -15.58 18.08
CA GLN A 42 -1.56 -14.31 18.43
C GLN A 42 -0.82 -13.12 17.80
N THR A 43 0.52 -13.10 17.88
CA THR A 43 1.34 -12.06 17.26
C THR A 43 1.13 -12.01 15.75
N ILE A 44 1.09 -13.16 15.06
CA ILE A 44 0.85 -13.23 13.61
C ILE A 44 -0.53 -12.68 13.28
N LYS A 45 -1.54 -13.00 14.09
CA LYS A 45 -2.91 -12.48 13.90
C LYS A 45 -2.93 -10.95 14.01
N GLU A 46 -2.38 -10.38 15.08
CA GLU A 46 -2.29 -8.93 15.28
C GLU A 46 -1.51 -8.24 14.15
N GLN A 47 -0.42 -8.85 13.69
CA GLN A 47 0.35 -8.33 12.56
C GLN A 47 -0.43 -8.37 11.24
N LYS A 48 -1.26 -9.41 11.01
CA LYS A 48 -2.12 -9.50 9.82
C LYS A 48 -3.26 -8.48 9.85
N GLU A 49 -3.83 -8.22 11.03
CA GLU A 49 -4.81 -7.15 11.23
C GLU A 49 -4.17 -5.78 10.94
N SER A 50 -3.01 -5.50 11.54
CA SER A 50 -2.27 -4.26 11.26
C SER A 50 -1.84 -4.13 9.80
N LEU A 51 -1.57 -5.25 9.11
CA LEU A 51 -1.24 -5.25 7.68
C LEU A 51 -2.44 -4.81 6.85
N ALA A 52 -3.64 -5.32 7.16
CA ALA A 52 -4.87 -4.90 6.49
C ALA A 52 -5.12 -3.39 6.68
N ASP A 53 -4.98 -2.88 7.91
CA ASP A 53 -5.10 -1.45 8.18
C ASP A 53 -4.09 -0.60 7.39
N MET A 54 -2.87 -1.10 7.19
CA MET A 54 -1.86 -0.42 6.36
C MET A 54 -2.21 -0.44 4.88
N GLU A 55 -2.74 -1.56 4.38
CA GLU A 55 -3.18 -1.70 2.99
C GLU A 55 -4.36 -0.78 2.68
N ASP A 56 -5.31 -0.62 3.61
CA ASP A 56 -6.42 0.34 3.49
C ASP A 56 -5.90 1.79 3.47
N LYS A 57 -5.01 2.15 4.40
CA LYS A 57 -4.37 3.48 4.42
C LYS A 57 -3.56 3.78 3.17
N LEU A 58 -2.93 2.76 2.58
CA LEU A 58 -2.22 2.92 1.32
C LEU A 58 -3.16 3.34 0.19
N GLU A 59 -4.39 2.81 0.15
CA GLU A 59 -5.39 3.22 -0.85
C GLU A 59 -5.82 4.69 -0.67
N GLU A 60 -6.00 5.14 0.57
CA GLU A 60 -6.29 6.55 0.88
C GLU A 60 -5.14 7.48 0.46
N LEU A 61 -3.89 7.06 0.73
CA LEU A 61 -2.70 7.81 0.33
C LEU A 61 -2.55 7.87 -1.20
N LYS A 62 -2.84 6.77 -1.91
CA LYS A 62 -2.84 6.74 -3.38
C LYS A 62 -3.87 7.70 -3.96
N THR A 63 -5.08 7.68 -3.43
CA THR A 63 -6.14 8.63 -3.82
C THR A 63 -5.72 10.08 -3.59
N THR A 64 -5.08 10.36 -2.45
CA THR A 64 -4.56 11.69 -2.13
C THR A 64 -3.44 12.11 -3.08
N ALA A 65 -2.50 11.21 -3.38
CA ALA A 65 -1.41 11.46 -4.31
C ALA A 65 -1.93 11.75 -5.72
N ASP A 66 -2.93 11.00 -6.20
CA ASP A 66 -3.57 11.21 -7.50
C ASP A 66 -4.25 12.58 -7.58
N LYS A 67 -4.97 12.97 -6.52
CA LYS A 67 -5.59 14.30 -6.42
C LYS A 67 -4.53 15.41 -6.49
N LYS A 68 -3.48 15.30 -5.68
CA LYS A 68 -2.38 16.29 -5.66
C LYS A 68 -1.64 16.35 -7.00
N ALA A 69 -1.45 15.21 -7.66
CA ALA A 69 -0.87 15.16 -9.00
C ALA A 69 -1.77 15.86 -10.04
N ASN A 70 -3.09 15.71 -9.92
CA ASN A 70 -4.04 16.41 -10.79
C ASN A 70 -4.03 17.93 -10.54
N ASP A 71 -4.04 18.36 -9.29
CA ASP A 71 -3.95 19.78 -8.92
C ASP A 71 -2.64 20.40 -9.48
N ALA A 72 -1.52 19.69 -9.34
CA ALA A 72 -0.24 20.12 -9.92
C ALA A 72 -0.27 20.27 -11.45
N LYS A 73 -0.97 19.36 -12.17
CA LYS A 73 -1.15 19.47 -13.62
C LYS A 73 -1.97 20.71 -13.98
N ILE A 74 -3.07 20.96 -13.28
CA ILE A 74 -3.94 22.12 -13.50
C ILE A 74 -3.17 23.41 -13.26
N SER A 75 -2.47 23.53 -12.13
CA SER A 75 -1.69 24.73 -11.80
C SER A 75 -0.51 24.95 -12.75
N THR A 76 0.13 23.88 -13.21
CA THR A 76 1.18 23.97 -14.25
C THR A 76 0.62 24.52 -15.55
N GLU A 77 -0.56 24.07 -15.97
CA GLU A 77 -1.18 24.57 -17.21
C GLU A 77 -1.64 26.03 -17.06
N ALA A 78 -2.23 26.38 -15.92
CA ALA A 78 -2.57 27.78 -15.61
C ALA A 78 -1.34 28.70 -15.61
N ASN A 79 -0.20 28.22 -15.11
CA ASN A 79 1.07 28.94 -15.17
C ASN A 79 1.53 29.15 -16.62
N LYS A 80 1.50 28.11 -17.46
CA LYS A 80 1.85 28.25 -18.88
C LYS A 80 0.96 29.27 -19.58
N GLN A 81 -0.36 29.21 -19.35
CA GLN A 81 -1.29 30.15 -19.94
C GLN A 81 -1.04 31.59 -19.47
N ALA A 82 -0.79 31.78 -18.16
CA ALA A 82 -0.49 33.10 -17.63
C ALA A 82 0.85 33.65 -18.16
N ALA A 83 1.85 32.79 -18.36
CA ALA A 83 3.12 33.14 -18.97
C ALA A 83 2.96 33.52 -20.45
N ALA A 84 2.16 32.77 -21.22
CA ALA A 84 1.84 33.10 -22.61
C ALA A 84 1.15 34.46 -22.72
N ASN A 85 0.12 34.71 -21.90
CA ASN A 85 -0.59 35.99 -21.86
C ASN A 85 0.33 37.17 -21.52
N LEU A 86 1.29 36.97 -20.59
CA LEU A 86 2.29 37.97 -20.25
C LEU A 86 3.27 38.20 -21.41
N SER A 87 3.65 37.15 -22.13
CA SER A 87 4.57 37.28 -23.26
C SER A 87 4.01 38.17 -24.38
N GLU A 88 2.68 38.20 -24.56
CA GLU A 88 2.02 39.08 -25.53
C GLU A 88 2.08 40.57 -25.14
N ASP A 89 2.18 40.87 -23.83
CA ASP A 89 2.27 42.23 -23.31
C ASP A 89 3.12 42.25 -22.03
N ALA A 90 4.43 42.18 -22.23
CA ALA A 90 5.40 42.01 -21.16
C ALA A 90 5.47 43.21 -20.18
N ALA A 91 4.98 44.38 -20.60
CA ALA A 91 4.96 45.59 -19.77
C ALA A 91 3.73 45.66 -18.85
N ASP A 92 2.70 44.83 -19.07
CA ASP A 92 1.50 44.83 -18.24
C ASP A 92 1.77 44.26 -16.83
N LYS A 93 1.78 45.16 -15.85
CA LYS A 93 1.96 44.83 -14.42
C LYS A 93 0.91 43.85 -13.87
N LYS A 94 -0.34 43.91 -14.34
CA LYS A 94 -1.41 43.00 -13.89
C LYS A 94 -1.16 41.59 -14.42
N LYS A 95 -0.80 41.46 -15.71
CA LYS A 95 -0.42 40.17 -16.29
C LYS A 95 0.81 39.59 -15.59
N ALA A 96 1.82 40.42 -15.31
CA ALA A 96 3.02 39.99 -14.59
C ALA A 96 2.69 39.46 -13.18
N LYS A 97 1.79 40.14 -12.46
CA LYS A 97 1.33 39.68 -11.14
C LYS A 97 0.55 38.36 -11.20
N ARG A 98 -0.27 38.16 -12.23
CA ARG A 98 -1.00 36.89 -12.45
C ARG A 98 -0.05 35.74 -12.77
N ALA A 99 0.87 35.92 -13.70
CA ALA A 99 1.89 34.92 -14.04
C ALA A 99 2.73 34.53 -12.81
N LYS A 100 3.17 35.52 -12.02
CA LYS A 100 3.92 35.25 -10.77
C LYS A 100 3.12 34.44 -9.76
N ARG A 101 1.81 34.66 -9.64
CA ARG A 101 0.95 33.87 -8.74
C ARG A 101 0.79 32.45 -9.25
N ALA A 102 0.41 32.28 -10.51
CA ALA A 102 0.26 30.97 -11.12
C ALA A 102 1.56 30.14 -11.04
N ALA A 103 2.72 30.77 -11.23
CA ALA A 103 4.02 30.11 -11.03
C ALA A 103 4.23 29.64 -9.59
N LYS A 104 3.87 30.44 -8.59
CA LYS A 104 3.96 30.05 -7.17
C LYS A 104 3.04 28.88 -6.85
N ASP A 105 1.80 28.93 -7.33
CA ASP A 105 0.79 27.90 -7.11
C ASP A 105 1.26 26.58 -7.76
N ALA A 106 1.74 26.62 -9.00
CA ALA A 106 2.31 25.46 -9.70
C ALA A 106 3.49 24.83 -8.95
N VAL A 107 4.40 25.65 -8.40
CA VAL A 107 5.53 25.16 -7.59
C VAL A 107 5.04 24.53 -6.28
N GLY A 108 4.06 25.15 -5.62
CA GLY A 108 3.45 24.62 -4.40
C GLY A 108 2.80 23.26 -4.64
N ASP A 109 1.92 23.17 -5.62
CA ASP A 109 1.18 21.94 -5.92
C ASP A 109 2.11 20.84 -6.43
N ALA A 110 3.15 21.16 -7.21
CA ALA A 110 4.16 20.18 -7.63
C ALA A 110 4.95 19.62 -6.44
N LYS A 111 5.25 20.46 -5.44
CA LYS A 111 5.91 20.02 -4.20
C LYS A 111 4.98 19.10 -3.40
N ASP A 112 3.73 19.48 -3.24
CA ASP A 112 2.71 18.69 -2.53
C ASP A 112 2.50 17.33 -3.19
N ALA A 113 2.39 17.28 -4.52
CA ALA A 113 2.26 16.04 -5.28
C ALA A 113 3.47 15.11 -5.05
N ARG A 114 4.69 15.67 -5.00
CA ARG A 114 5.90 14.91 -4.71
C ARG A 114 5.90 14.34 -3.29
N LEU A 115 5.47 15.13 -2.31
CA LEU A 115 5.39 14.69 -0.91
C LEU A 115 4.37 13.56 -0.76
N ALA A 116 3.16 13.73 -1.31
CA ALA A 116 2.14 12.68 -1.28
C ALA A 116 2.60 11.38 -1.94
N LEU A 117 3.36 11.46 -3.04
CA LEU A 117 3.96 10.27 -3.66
C LEU A 117 5.04 9.62 -2.79
N ASN A 118 5.79 10.40 -2.01
CA ASN A 118 6.75 9.84 -1.06
C ASN A 118 6.04 9.13 0.09
N ASP A 119 4.93 9.69 0.60
CA ASP A 119 4.13 9.06 1.64
C ASP A 119 3.60 7.69 1.19
N VAL A 120 3.13 7.57 -0.06
CA VAL A 120 2.75 6.28 -0.68
C VAL A 120 3.91 5.29 -0.68
N LYS A 121 5.11 5.72 -1.11
CA LYS A 121 6.29 4.86 -1.18
C LYS A 121 6.75 4.39 0.20
N ASP A 122 6.67 5.26 1.20
CA ASP A 122 7.09 4.92 2.55
C ASP A 122 6.10 3.93 3.19
N MET A 123 4.79 4.11 2.97
CA MET A 123 3.78 3.11 3.36
C MET A 123 3.99 1.76 2.66
N GLU A 124 4.32 1.74 1.36
CA GLU A 124 4.62 0.49 0.63
C GLU A 124 5.82 -0.26 1.23
N LYS A 125 6.87 0.46 1.66
CA LYS A 125 8.02 -0.14 2.35
C LYS A 125 7.64 -0.69 3.72
N ASP A 126 6.81 0.03 4.48
CA ASP A 126 6.35 -0.42 5.79
C ASP A 126 5.52 -1.70 5.68
N ILE A 127 4.64 -1.77 4.66
CA ILE A 127 3.88 -2.98 4.31
C ILE A 127 4.82 -4.15 3.96
N GLU A 128 5.84 -3.92 3.14
CA GLU A 128 6.81 -4.96 2.79
C GLU A 128 7.58 -5.46 4.03
N SER A 129 7.99 -4.53 4.90
CA SER A 129 8.63 -4.86 6.18
C SER A 129 7.70 -5.70 7.08
N MET A 130 6.41 -5.33 7.16
CA MET A 130 5.41 -6.07 7.93
C MET A 130 5.19 -7.48 7.37
N LYS A 131 5.05 -7.62 6.05
CA LYS A 131 4.94 -8.91 5.35
C LYS A 131 6.15 -9.80 5.66
N SER A 132 7.37 -9.25 5.65
CA SER A 132 8.58 -9.99 6.00
C SER A 132 8.59 -10.43 7.48
N LYS A 133 8.10 -9.60 8.41
CA LYS A 133 7.99 -9.95 9.84
C LYS A 133 7.00 -11.10 10.05
N ILE A 134 5.84 -11.03 9.42
CA ILE A 134 4.82 -12.10 9.44
C ILE A 134 5.42 -13.40 8.93
N ALA A 135 6.04 -13.38 7.74
CA ALA A 135 6.66 -14.56 7.15
C ALA A 135 7.77 -15.16 8.03
N SER A 136 8.57 -14.32 8.70
CA SER A 136 9.55 -14.79 9.67
C SER A 136 8.90 -15.47 10.89
N ASN A 137 7.78 -14.94 11.38
CA ASN A 137 7.07 -15.52 12.52
C ASN A 137 6.35 -16.82 12.14
N GLU A 138 5.75 -16.89 10.96
CA GLU A 138 5.15 -18.12 10.42
C GLU A 138 6.20 -19.23 10.26
N LYS A 139 7.41 -18.90 9.78
CA LYS A 139 8.53 -19.86 9.72
C LYS A 139 8.96 -20.36 11.11
N LYS A 140 8.97 -19.49 12.12
CA LYS A 140 9.28 -19.88 13.50
C LYS A 140 8.21 -20.82 14.06
N LEU A 141 6.93 -20.52 13.79
CA LEU A 141 5.80 -21.36 14.19
C LEU A 141 5.89 -22.75 13.54
N ASP A 142 6.12 -22.81 12.23
CA ASP A 142 6.32 -24.07 11.49
C ASP A 142 7.49 -24.90 12.06
N LYS A 143 8.61 -24.26 12.39
CA LYS A 143 9.75 -24.94 13.03
C LYS A 143 9.39 -25.53 14.40
N LEU A 144 8.61 -24.81 15.22
CA LEU A 144 8.15 -25.32 16.52
C LEU A 144 7.24 -26.54 16.35
N MET A 145 6.31 -26.49 15.39
CA MET A 145 5.42 -27.61 15.07
C MET A 145 6.18 -28.84 14.57
N LYS A 146 7.15 -28.65 13.66
CA LYS A 146 7.98 -29.76 13.15
C LYS A 146 8.81 -30.41 14.26
N ARG A 147 9.35 -29.60 15.18
CA ARG A 147 10.10 -30.12 16.34
C ARG A 147 9.23 -30.97 17.25
N SER A 148 7.99 -30.54 17.52
CA SER A 148 7.09 -31.34 18.37
C SER A 148 6.65 -32.65 17.72
N LEU A 149 6.54 -32.68 16.40
CA LEU A 149 6.25 -33.91 15.65
C LEU A 149 7.45 -34.86 15.65
N ALA A 150 8.68 -34.35 15.48
CA ALA A 150 9.89 -35.17 15.53
C ALA A 150 10.17 -35.75 16.94
N SER A 151 9.68 -35.10 18.00
CA SER A 151 9.77 -35.59 19.38
C SER A 151 8.79 -36.73 19.70
N LYS A 152 7.81 -37.02 18.82
CA LYS A 152 6.83 -38.09 19.02
C LYS A 152 7.24 -39.43 18.39
N ASN A 153 8.26 -39.43 17.52
CA ASN A 153 8.83 -40.62 16.87
C ASN A 153 10.13 -41.02 17.56
#